data_AF-A0A0Q8HSK3-F1
#
_entry.id   AF-A0A0Q8HSK3-F1
#
_cell.length_a   1.000
_cell.length_b   1.000
_cell.length_c   1.000
_cell.angle_alpha   90.00
_cell.angle_beta   90.00
_cell.angle_gamma   90.00
#
_symmetry.space_group_name_H-M   'P 1'
#
loop_
_entity.id
_entity.type
_entity.pdbx_description
1 polymer ?
#
loop_
_entity_poly.entity_id
_entity_poly.type
_entity_poly.pdbx_seq_one_letter_code
_entity_poly.pdbx_strand_id
1 'polypeptide(L)'
;MLVSIASLRQPTFKSQLSHPRMPEQSILDYLDSELAERAYLVRRKIKIAAKTAREKHGETACVFFTLPEFFWNIPWHQIRSEEELHELSSAYLEKVPECVTLLISELPMEQYGKIVLLAGSCATLIKVGEGESSYYDVINYMLTITNKEYEVDMPLMSMWPKRYVSGIDFGNHVGDEDGYWLFKLFDEVVVRVKAVSSVRAEHSYFGGYEGMFINSLVPGCPFSINLCLDYAELKDGERDKEIELTGAKIDFLIACGMKFNYGKLHPSSLQYAIRNDGAGDGECEVVKLEAGRIVSVVPALVIDDSLHLAAVHIT
;
A
#
# COMPACT_ATOMS: atom_id res chain seq x y z
N MET A 1 -0.56 19.11 16.71
CA MET A 1 0.44 18.03 16.68
C MET A 1 1.17 18.04 15.34
N LEU A 2 2.50 18.05 15.34
CA LEU A 2 3.29 17.98 14.11
C LEU A 2 3.50 16.52 13.68
N VAL A 3 3.26 16.22 12.41
CA VAL A 3 3.49 14.91 11.80
C VAL A 3 4.31 15.11 10.52
N SER A 4 5.25 14.20 10.27
CA SER A 4 6.06 14.20 9.05
C SER A 4 5.56 13.12 8.10
N ILE A 5 5.40 13.45 6.83
CA ILE A 5 5.00 12.53 5.77
C ILE A 5 6.21 12.32 4.86
N ALA A 6 6.74 11.11 4.85
CA ALA A 6 7.74 10.65 3.91
C ALA A 6 7.08 9.75 2.85
N SER A 7 7.30 10.06 1.58
CA SER A 7 6.77 9.29 0.46
C SER A 7 7.90 8.88 -0.47
N LEU A 8 8.03 7.57 -0.69
CA LEU A 8 8.95 7.06 -1.69
C LEU A 8 8.28 7.20 -3.07
N ARG A 9 8.88 8.03 -3.92
CA ARG A 9 8.53 8.15 -5.32
C ARG A 9 9.21 7.01 -6.07
N GLN A 10 8.48 5.93 -6.30
CA GLN A 10 8.99 4.75 -7.00
C GLN A 10 8.01 4.33 -8.11
N PRO A 11 8.47 4.16 -9.36
CA PRO A 11 7.64 3.59 -10.40
C PRO A 11 7.37 2.10 -10.12
N THR A 12 6.11 1.70 -10.24
CA THR A 12 5.65 0.33 -9.98
C THR A 12 5.99 -0.60 -11.15
N PHE A 13 5.51 -0.28 -12.37
CA PHE A 13 5.64 -1.18 -13.53
C PHE A 13 6.97 -1.06 -14.28
N LYS A 14 7.69 0.04 -14.07
CA LYS A 14 9.02 0.31 -14.65
C LYS A 14 10.05 0.53 -13.55
N SER A 15 9.95 -0.27 -12.50
CA SER A 15 10.87 -0.18 -11.37
C SER A 15 12.29 -0.52 -11.83
N GLN A 16 13.26 0.34 -11.49
CA GLN A 16 14.68 0.03 -11.62
C GLN A 16 15.11 -1.17 -10.75
N LEU A 17 14.26 -1.61 -9.83
CA LEU A 17 14.46 -2.77 -8.96
C LEU A 17 13.96 -4.07 -9.59
N SER A 18 13.25 -3.99 -10.73
CA SER A 18 12.73 -5.18 -11.39
C SER A 18 13.70 -5.65 -12.46
N HIS A 19 14.40 -6.74 -12.14
CA HIS A 19 15.34 -7.37 -13.05
C HIS A 19 14.64 -8.49 -13.84
N PRO A 20 15.00 -8.74 -15.11
CA PRO A 20 14.45 -9.88 -15.84
C PRO A 20 14.75 -11.20 -15.12
N ARG A 21 13.74 -12.07 -14.95
CA ARG A 21 13.94 -13.40 -14.35
C ARG A 21 14.82 -14.25 -15.24
N MET A 22 15.80 -14.93 -14.64
CA MET A 22 16.67 -15.84 -15.40
C MET A 22 15.88 -17.05 -15.94
N PRO A 23 16.27 -17.67 -17.07
CA PRO A 23 15.53 -18.78 -17.66
C PRO A 23 15.29 -19.96 -16.72
N GLU A 24 16.27 -20.36 -15.92
CA GLU A 24 16.18 -21.51 -15.01
C GLU A 24 15.76 -21.15 -13.58
N GLN A 25 15.52 -19.86 -13.30
CA GLN A 25 15.15 -19.40 -11.96
C GLN A 25 13.67 -19.67 -11.70
N SER A 26 13.37 -20.27 -10.55
CA SER A 26 11.99 -20.46 -10.09
C SER A 26 11.32 -19.12 -9.81
N ILE A 27 9.98 -19.09 -9.84
CA ILE A 27 9.23 -17.87 -9.51
C ILE A 27 9.49 -17.42 -8.06
N LEU A 28 9.71 -18.37 -7.14
CA LEU A 28 9.93 -18.11 -5.72
C LEU A 28 11.32 -17.55 -5.43
N ASP A 29 12.38 -18.10 -6.05
CA ASP A 29 13.74 -17.55 -5.90
C ASP A 29 13.85 -16.15 -6.50
N TYR A 30 13.10 -15.91 -7.58
CA TYR A 30 13.00 -14.59 -8.19
C TYR A 30 12.27 -13.60 -7.27
N LEU A 31 11.13 -14.00 -6.71
CA LEU A 31 10.42 -13.21 -5.71
C LEU A 31 11.32 -12.85 -4.53
N ASP A 32 12.06 -13.82 -3.97
CA ASP A 32 12.95 -13.57 -2.83
C ASP A 32 14.02 -12.51 -3.12
N SER A 33 14.60 -12.57 -4.31
CA SER A 33 15.59 -11.58 -4.76
C SER A 33 14.95 -10.19 -4.87
N GLU A 34 13.79 -10.10 -5.52
CA GLU A 34 13.03 -8.87 -5.72
C GLU A 34 12.56 -8.23 -4.40
N LEU A 35 12.11 -9.05 -3.43
CA LEU A 35 11.71 -8.60 -2.09
C LEU A 35 12.90 -8.12 -1.27
N ALA A 36 14.03 -8.82 -1.31
CA ALA A 36 15.24 -8.45 -0.58
C ALA A 36 15.78 -7.07 -1.03
N GLU A 37 15.81 -6.81 -2.34
CA GLU A 37 16.25 -5.52 -2.88
C GLU A 37 15.31 -4.38 -2.52
N ARG A 38 13.99 -4.60 -2.66
CA ARG A 38 12.97 -3.62 -2.24
C ARG A 38 13.06 -3.32 -0.76
N ALA A 39 13.17 -4.33 0.09
CA ALA A 39 13.32 -4.17 1.53
C ALA A 39 14.60 -3.39 1.87
N TYR A 40 15.72 -3.71 1.22
CA TYR A 40 16.96 -2.96 1.41
C TYR A 40 16.79 -1.47 1.11
N LEU A 41 16.14 -1.14 -0.02
CA LEU A 41 15.85 0.25 -0.40
C LEU A 41 14.97 0.94 0.63
N VAL A 42 13.83 0.33 0.97
CA VAL A 42 12.84 0.89 1.90
C VAL A 42 13.48 1.18 3.25
N ARG A 43 14.22 0.21 3.81
CA ARG A 43 14.95 0.40 5.08
C ARG A 43 15.89 1.59 5.02
N ARG A 44 16.69 1.71 3.97
CA ARG A 44 17.63 2.82 3.80
C ARG A 44 16.87 4.16 3.74
N LYS A 45 15.77 4.22 2.99
CA LYS A 45 14.98 5.44 2.80
C LYS A 45 14.23 5.87 4.05
N ILE A 46 13.72 4.93 4.85
CA ILE A 46 13.13 5.22 6.16
C ILE A 46 14.18 5.84 7.10
N LYS A 47 15.38 5.25 7.17
CA LYS A 47 16.47 5.79 8.02
C LYS A 47 16.84 7.22 7.63
N ILE A 48 16.91 7.49 6.33
CA ILE A 48 17.15 8.85 5.80
C ILE A 48 15.99 9.79 6.18
N ALA A 49 14.75 9.41 5.90
CA ALA A 49 13.56 10.21 6.20
C ALA A 49 13.46 10.56 7.68
N ALA A 50 13.64 9.57 8.57
CA ALA A 50 13.58 9.76 10.02
C ALA A 50 14.66 10.75 10.52
N LYS A 51 15.89 10.62 10.00
CA LYS A 51 16.97 11.55 10.31
C LYS A 51 16.64 12.97 9.81
N THR A 52 16.24 13.11 8.55
CA THR A 52 15.94 14.42 7.97
C THR A 52 14.72 15.08 8.62
N ALA A 53 13.69 14.31 8.98
CA ALA A 53 12.53 14.83 9.70
C ALA A 53 12.95 15.43 11.05
N ARG A 54 13.83 14.76 11.80
CA ARG A 54 14.37 15.30 13.06
C ARG A 54 15.16 16.59 12.85
N GLU A 55 15.98 16.66 11.81
CA GLU A 55 16.81 17.82 11.50
C GLU A 55 16.02 19.02 10.95
N LYS A 56 14.95 18.77 10.18
CA LYS A 56 14.22 19.81 9.44
C LYS A 56 12.89 20.19 10.06
N HIS A 57 12.18 19.24 10.67
CA HIS A 57 10.87 19.45 11.27
C HIS A 57 10.93 19.50 12.80
N GLY A 58 12.00 19.00 13.42
CA GLY A 58 12.16 18.98 14.88
C GLY A 58 11.38 17.85 15.54
N GLU A 59 10.68 18.15 16.63
CA GLU A 59 9.91 17.18 17.43
C GLU A 59 8.59 16.80 16.74
N THR A 60 8.70 15.99 15.67
CA THR A 60 7.55 15.36 15.03
C THR A 60 7.00 14.22 15.91
N ALA A 61 5.68 14.14 16.07
CA ALA A 61 5.04 13.07 16.83
C ALA A 61 5.22 11.69 16.17
N CYS A 62 5.28 11.68 14.84
CA CYS A 62 5.50 10.48 14.03
C CYS A 62 6.06 10.87 12.65
N VAL A 63 6.76 9.92 12.01
CA VAL A 63 7.02 9.91 10.57
C VAL A 63 6.15 8.84 9.94
N PHE A 64 5.15 9.22 9.15
CA PHE A 64 4.50 8.29 8.23
C PHE A 64 5.45 8.07 7.06
N PHE A 65 5.69 6.80 6.71
CA PHE A 65 6.43 6.43 5.51
C PHE A 65 5.50 5.69 4.57
N THR A 66 5.40 6.12 3.33
CA THR A 66 4.43 5.59 2.35
C THR A 66 5.13 5.04 1.12
N LEU A 67 4.61 3.92 0.62
CA LEU A 67 5.00 3.28 -0.65
C LEU A 67 3.77 3.23 -1.59
N PRO A 68 3.98 3.23 -2.91
CA PRO A 68 2.89 3.23 -3.90
C PRO A 68 2.17 1.87 -3.99
N GLU A 69 1.09 1.84 -4.78
CA GLU A 69 0.35 0.60 -5.07
C GLU A 69 1.22 -0.40 -5.88
N PHE A 70 1.03 -1.69 -5.60
CA PHE A 70 1.75 -2.83 -6.17
C PHE A 70 3.27 -2.80 -5.98
N PHE A 71 3.79 -2.04 -5.01
CA PHE A 71 5.24 -1.90 -4.77
C PHE A 71 5.96 -3.25 -4.63
N TRP A 72 5.30 -4.24 -4.00
CA TRP A 72 5.86 -5.58 -3.77
C TRP A 72 5.63 -6.56 -4.92
N ASN A 73 4.78 -6.22 -5.88
CA ASN A 73 4.53 -7.11 -7.00
C ASN A 73 5.76 -7.19 -7.91
N ILE A 74 5.98 -8.40 -8.44
CA ILE A 74 6.86 -8.61 -9.58
C ILE A 74 6.03 -8.39 -10.85
N PRO A 75 6.66 -8.08 -11.99
CA PRO A 75 5.92 -7.90 -13.23
C PRO A 75 5.16 -9.18 -13.63
N TRP A 76 3.87 -9.05 -13.96
CA TRP A 76 3.00 -10.19 -14.31
C TRP A 76 3.53 -11.07 -15.45
N HIS A 77 4.26 -10.48 -16.41
CA HIS A 77 4.88 -11.21 -17.52
C HIS A 77 6.05 -12.13 -17.11
N GLN A 78 6.46 -12.13 -15.84
CA GLN A 78 7.47 -13.05 -15.31
C GLN A 78 6.88 -14.41 -14.90
N ILE A 79 5.56 -14.53 -14.84
CA ILE A 79 4.84 -15.76 -14.54
C ILE A 79 4.68 -16.55 -15.83
N ARG A 80 5.01 -17.83 -15.82
CA ARG A 80 5.07 -18.69 -17.01
C ARG A 80 4.02 -19.79 -17.05
N SER A 81 3.33 -20.04 -15.93
CA SER A 81 2.27 -21.05 -15.87
C SER A 81 1.24 -20.72 -14.80
N GLU A 82 0.12 -21.46 -14.81
CA GLU A 82 -0.90 -21.32 -13.77
C GLU A 82 -0.38 -21.81 -12.41
N GLU A 83 0.46 -22.85 -12.38
CA GLU A 83 1.11 -23.36 -11.17
C GLU A 83 1.99 -22.28 -10.53
N GLU A 84 2.81 -21.59 -11.33
CA GLU A 84 3.63 -20.48 -10.83
C GLU A 84 2.76 -19.33 -10.28
N LEU A 85 1.60 -19.07 -10.89
CA LEU A 85 0.66 -18.08 -10.36
C LEU A 85 0.17 -18.48 -8.97
N HIS A 86 -0.22 -19.74 -8.76
CA HIS A 86 -0.69 -20.21 -7.45
C HIS A 86 0.42 -20.23 -6.38
N GLU A 87 1.62 -20.65 -6.76
CA GLU A 87 2.81 -20.61 -5.90
C GLU A 87 3.13 -19.17 -5.48
N LEU A 88 3.18 -18.25 -6.44
CA LEU A 88 3.41 -16.84 -6.21
C LEU A 88 2.32 -16.24 -5.31
N SER A 89 1.07 -16.60 -5.56
CA SER A 89 -0.06 -16.08 -4.79
C SER A 89 0.03 -16.44 -3.31
N SER A 90 0.41 -17.69 -3.02
CA SER A 90 0.63 -18.16 -1.66
C SER A 90 1.85 -17.49 -1.03
N ALA A 91 2.95 -17.38 -1.79
CA ALA A 91 4.19 -16.79 -1.32
C ALA A 91 4.03 -15.30 -0.98
N TYR A 92 3.21 -14.53 -1.69
CA TYR A 92 2.97 -13.13 -1.34
C TYR A 92 2.35 -12.97 0.05
N LEU A 93 1.36 -13.81 0.38
CA LEU A 93 0.64 -13.76 1.65
C LEU A 93 1.53 -14.12 2.85
N GLU A 94 2.64 -14.84 2.63
CA GLU A 94 3.61 -15.21 3.65
C GLU A 94 4.81 -14.23 3.68
N LYS A 95 5.50 -14.10 2.54
CA LYS A 95 6.80 -13.43 2.46
C LYS A 95 6.73 -11.91 2.53
N VAL A 96 5.66 -11.28 2.06
CA VAL A 96 5.52 -9.80 2.14
C VAL A 96 5.31 -9.36 3.60
N PRO A 97 4.38 -9.95 4.38
CA PRO A 97 4.28 -9.69 5.82
C PRO A 97 5.59 -9.91 6.59
N GLU A 98 6.32 -10.99 6.31
CA GLU A 98 7.62 -11.27 6.93
C GLU A 98 8.66 -10.20 6.61
N CYS A 99 8.76 -9.80 5.33
CA CYS A 99 9.66 -8.72 4.91
C CYS A 99 9.33 -7.40 5.62
N VAL A 100 8.04 -7.02 5.67
CA VAL A 100 7.58 -5.78 6.33
C VAL A 100 7.83 -5.81 7.84
N THR A 101 7.66 -6.98 8.46
CA THR A 101 7.96 -7.21 9.89
C THR A 101 9.44 -7.07 10.18
N LEU A 102 10.31 -7.68 9.37
CA LEU A 102 11.76 -7.55 9.52
C LEU A 102 12.24 -6.11 9.29
N LEU A 103 11.65 -5.42 8.31
CA LEU A 103 11.94 -4.02 8.03
C LEU A 103 11.71 -3.11 9.24
N ILE A 104 10.58 -3.29 9.94
CA ILE A 104 10.21 -2.43 11.07
C ILE A 104 10.98 -2.75 12.36
N SER A 105 11.31 -4.03 12.59
CA SER A 105 12.03 -4.47 13.79
C SER A 105 13.46 -3.93 13.84
N GLU A 106 14.06 -3.66 12.69
CA GLU A 106 15.38 -3.05 12.57
C GLU A 106 15.41 -1.51 12.72
N LEU A 107 14.27 -0.90 13.08
CA LEU A 107 14.11 0.55 13.19
C LEU A 107 13.68 0.96 14.60
N PRO A 108 14.52 0.76 15.64
CA PRO A 108 14.15 1.05 17.03
C PRO A 108 13.70 2.50 17.22
N MET A 109 12.61 2.68 17.97
CA MET A 109 11.97 3.98 18.19
C MET A 109 12.92 4.98 18.88
N GLU A 110 13.80 4.51 19.76
CA GLU A 110 14.78 5.34 20.48
C GLU A 110 15.74 6.03 19.49
N GLN A 111 16.10 5.32 18.42
CA GLN A 111 17.02 5.83 17.41
C GLN A 111 16.29 6.66 16.35
N TYR A 112 15.12 6.22 15.87
CA TYR A 112 14.47 6.81 14.69
C TYR A 112 13.19 7.61 14.99
N GLY A 113 12.70 7.61 16.22
CA GLY A 113 11.38 8.14 16.57
C GLY A 113 10.26 7.18 16.17
N LYS A 114 8.99 7.58 16.40
CA LYS A 114 7.84 6.77 15.97
C LYS A 114 7.71 6.79 14.45
N ILE A 115 7.66 5.62 13.84
CA ILE A 115 7.43 5.42 12.41
C ILE A 115 6.14 4.64 12.23
N VAL A 116 5.27 5.11 11.34
CA VAL A 116 4.15 4.32 10.81
C VAL A 116 4.43 4.07 9.34
N LEU A 117 4.63 2.81 8.96
CA LEU A 117 4.87 2.40 7.58
C LEU A 117 3.53 1.98 6.95
N LEU A 118 3.12 2.71 5.91
CA LEU A 118 2.12 2.28 4.94
C LEU A 118 2.90 1.60 3.81
N ALA A 119 2.96 0.27 3.87
CA ALA A 119 3.93 -0.51 3.11
C ALA A 119 3.65 -0.58 1.60
N GLY A 120 2.72 0.20 1.05
CA GLY A 120 2.27 0.00 -0.32
C GLY A 120 1.52 -1.32 -0.44
N SER A 121 0.91 -1.56 -1.60
CA SER A 121 0.09 -2.75 -1.77
C SER A 121 0.82 -3.91 -2.45
N CYS A 122 0.29 -5.11 -2.26
CA CYS A 122 0.62 -6.31 -2.99
C CYS A 122 -0.67 -6.93 -3.50
N ALA A 123 -0.77 -7.16 -4.81
CA ALA A 123 -1.92 -7.81 -5.45
C ALA A 123 -1.64 -9.27 -5.76
N THR A 124 -2.59 -10.14 -5.41
CA THR A 124 -2.53 -11.56 -5.66
C THR A 124 -3.90 -12.11 -6.04
N LEU A 125 -3.91 -13.26 -6.71
CA LEU A 125 -5.10 -13.91 -7.26
C LEU A 125 -5.30 -15.28 -6.61
N ILE A 126 -6.48 -15.51 -6.03
CA ILE A 126 -6.87 -16.81 -5.48
C ILE A 126 -7.94 -17.42 -6.37
N LYS A 127 -7.68 -18.62 -6.90
CA LYS A 127 -8.66 -19.34 -7.69
C LYS A 127 -9.79 -19.88 -6.82
N VAL A 128 -11.01 -19.68 -7.28
CA VAL A 128 -12.24 -20.15 -6.65
C VAL A 128 -13.01 -21.01 -7.65
N GLY A 129 -13.41 -22.20 -7.19
CA GLY A 129 -14.10 -23.19 -8.00
C GLY A 129 -13.19 -23.95 -8.96
N GLU A 130 -13.81 -24.81 -9.78
CA GLU A 130 -13.12 -25.68 -10.74
C GLU A 130 -13.76 -25.59 -12.13
N GLY A 131 -13.00 -25.99 -13.16
CA GLY A 131 -13.45 -26.01 -14.55
C GLY A 131 -13.78 -24.62 -15.13
N GLU A 132 -14.68 -24.60 -16.12
CA GLU A 132 -15.10 -23.38 -16.84
C GLU A 132 -15.81 -22.36 -15.95
N SER A 133 -16.34 -22.81 -14.80
CA SER A 133 -16.98 -21.94 -13.81
C SER A 133 -16.00 -21.27 -12.85
N SER A 134 -14.71 -21.62 -12.90
CA SER A 134 -13.71 -21.04 -12.01
C SER A 134 -13.51 -19.55 -12.28
N TYR A 135 -13.11 -18.83 -11.25
CA TYR A 135 -12.73 -17.43 -11.33
C TYR A 135 -11.64 -17.16 -10.31
N TYR A 136 -11.02 -15.99 -10.38
CA TYR A 136 -10.07 -15.53 -9.37
C TYR A 136 -10.71 -14.43 -8.53
N ASP A 137 -10.68 -14.60 -7.21
CA ASP A 137 -10.89 -13.49 -6.28
C ASP A 137 -9.56 -12.76 -6.08
N VAL A 138 -9.65 -11.46 -5.81
CA VAL A 138 -8.49 -10.58 -5.69
C VAL A 138 -8.20 -10.28 -4.23
N ILE A 139 -6.94 -10.46 -3.86
CA ILE A 139 -6.40 -9.89 -2.63
C ILE A 139 -5.35 -8.86 -3.04
N ASN A 140 -5.75 -7.60 -3.14
CA ASN A 140 -4.82 -6.47 -3.25
C ASN A 140 -4.80 -5.76 -1.92
N TYR A 141 -3.75 -5.97 -1.13
CA TYR A 141 -3.70 -5.56 0.26
C TYR A 141 -2.49 -4.69 0.54
N MET A 142 -2.67 -3.73 1.43
CA MET A 142 -1.60 -2.90 1.96
C MET A 142 -1.45 -3.19 3.45
N LEU A 143 -0.21 -3.34 3.89
CA LEU A 143 0.12 -3.54 5.30
C LEU A 143 0.45 -2.21 5.97
N THR A 144 0.00 -2.05 7.21
CA THR A 144 0.32 -0.93 8.09
C THR A 144 0.95 -1.45 9.37
N ILE A 145 2.11 -0.90 9.72
CA ILE A 145 2.91 -1.37 10.83
C ILE A 145 3.67 -0.21 11.49
N THR A 146 4.01 -0.34 12.76
CA THR A 146 4.71 0.69 13.54
C THR A 146 5.87 0.10 14.32
N ASN A 147 6.94 0.87 14.49
CA ASN A 147 8.16 0.43 15.17
C ASN A 147 8.10 0.50 16.71
N LYS A 148 6.90 0.57 17.29
CA LYS A 148 6.71 0.68 18.74
C LYS A 148 5.60 -0.23 19.28
N GLU A 149 4.69 -0.69 18.44
CA GLU A 149 3.56 -1.50 18.92
C GLU A 149 3.90 -2.95 18.62
N TYR A 150 4.51 -3.58 19.63
CA TYR A 150 4.85 -4.99 19.63
C TYR A 150 4.02 -5.68 20.70
N GLU A 151 3.62 -6.90 20.39
CA GLU A 151 3.22 -7.87 21.38
C GLU A 151 4.32 -8.91 21.52
N VAL A 152 4.95 -8.97 22.70
CA VAL A 152 6.24 -9.66 22.89
C VAL A 152 7.28 -9.07 21.92
N ASP A 153 7.95 -9.90 21.11
CA ASP A 153 8.95 -9.48 20.12
C ASP A 153 8.36 -9.41 18.68
N MET A 154 7.03 -9.47 18.54
CA MET A 154 6.33 -9.44 17.24
C MET A 154 5.57 -8.12 17.04
N PRO A 155 5.77 -7.41 15.93
CA PRO A 155 5.05 -6.16 15.69
C PRO A 155 3.58 -6.41 15.36
N LEU A 156 2.71 -5.55 15.88
CA LEU A 156 1.30 -5.52 15.51
C LEU A 156 1.14 -4.90 14.13
N MET A 157 0.34 -5.55 13.28
CA MET A 157 0.20 -5.21 11.87
C MET A 157 -1.28 -5.25 11.47
N SER A 158 -1.69 -4.24 10.72
CA SER A 158 -3.00 -4.18 10.07
C SER A 158 -2.87 -4.39 8.57
N MET A 159 -3.83 -5.09 7.99
CA MET A 159 -4.03 -5.24 6.56
C MET A 159 -5.27 -4.45 6.13
N TRP A 160 -5.13 -3.62 5.10
CA TRP A 160 -6.24 -2.97 4.41
C TRP A 160 -6.32 -3.45 2.96
N PRO A 161 -7.37 -4.20 2.57
CA PRO A 161 -7.54 -4.65 1.20
C PRO A 161 -8.23 -3.58 0.34
N LYS A 162 -7.95 -3.58 -0.96
CA LYS A 162 -8.65 -2.83 -2.00
C LYS A 162 -9.98 -3.51 -2.29
N ARG A 163 -11.06 -2.73 -2.47
CA ARG A 163 -12.40 -3.27 -2.73
C ARG A 163 -12.67 -3.42 -4.23
N TYR A 164 -12.35 -2.41 -5.03
CA TYR A 164 -12.69 -2.36 -6.46
C TYR A 164 -11.48 -2.67 -7.33
N VAL A 165 -11.57 -3.72 -8.15
CA VAL A 165 -10.52 -4.08 -9.11
C VAL A 165 -10.52 -3.09 -10.26
N SER A 166 -9.33 -2.66 -10.67
CA SER A 166 -9.18 -1.76 -11.82
C SER A 166 -8.53 -2.46 -13.01
N GLY A 167 -8.76 -1.97 -14.23
CA GLY A 167 -8.25 -2.54 -15.47
C GLY A 167 -6.71 -2.53 -15.64
N ILE A 168 -5.98 -2.01 -14.65
CA ILE A 168 -4.51 -2.02 -14.61
C ILE A 168 -3.94 -2.94 -13.52
N ASP A 169 -4.79 -3.57 -12.70
CA ASP A 169 -4.35 -4.35 -11.55
C ASP A 169 -3.55 -5.60 -11.99
N PHE A 170 -3.93 -6.17 -13.13
CA PHE A 170 -3.39 -7.44 -13.62
C PHE A 170 -3.15 -7.39 -15.13
N GLY A 171 -1.95 -7.79 -15.58
CA GLY A 171 -1.63 -8.02 -17.00
C GLY A 171 -2.24 -7.00 -17.98
N ASN A 172 -2.74 -7.49 -19.11
CA ASN A 172 -3.52 -6.68 -20.06
C ASN A 172 -5.02 -6.93 -19.86
N HIS A 173 -5.79 -5.88 -19.59
CA HIS A 173 -7.25 -5.96 -19.62
C HIS A 173 -7.76 -6.19 -21.05
N VAL A 174 -8.59 -7.21 -21.23
CA VAL A 174 -9.12 -7.63 -22.55
C VAL A 174 -10.64 -7.63 -22.66
N GLY A 175 -11.35 -7.38 -21.56
CA GLY A 175 -12.81 -7.25 -21.55
C GLY A 175 -13.42 -7.44 -20.18
N ASP A 176 -14.75 -7.39 -20.12
CA ASP A 176 -15.56 -7.54 -18.92
C ASP A 176 -16.74 -8.48 -19.19
N GLU A 177 -17.18 -9.18 -18.13
CA GLU A 177 -18.30 -10.11 -18.17
C GLU A 177 -18.97 -10.15 -16.80
N ASP A 178 -20.26 -9.79 -16.69
CA ASP A 178 -21.14 -10.03 -15.54
C ASP A 178 -20.49 -9.87 -14.14
N GLY A 179 -19.86 -8.72 -13.88
CA GLY A 179 -19.21 -8.43 -12.59
C GLY A 179 -17.80 -9.00 -12.44
N TYR A 180 -17.18 -9.40 -13.56
CA TYR A 180 -15.80 -9.85 -13.66
C TYR A 180 -15.05 -9.04 -14.72
N TRP A 181 -13.76 -8.86 -14.49
CA TRP A 181 -12.78 -8.39 -15.47
C TRP A 181 -12.04 -9.58 -16.07
N LEU A 182 -11.71 -9.48 -17.36
CA LEU A 182 -10.91 -10.46 -18.07
C LEU A 182 -9.52 -9.89 -18.31
N PHE A 183 -8.51 -10.60 -17.82
CA PHE A 183 -7.11 -10.19 -17.94
C PHE A 183 -6.30 -11.26 -18.66
N LYS A 184 -5.53 -10.85 -19.65
CA LYS A 184 -4.49 -11.66 -20.28
C LYS A 184 -3.21 -11.48 -19.46
N LEU A 185 -2.88 -12.46 -18.61
CA LEU A 185 -1.72 -12.39 -17.71
C LEU A 185 -0.42 -12.74 -18.43
N PHE A 186 -0.41 -13.88 -19.13
CA PHE A 186 0.73 -14.43 -19.86
C PHE A 186 0.25 -15.33 -21.00
N ASP A 187 1.05 -15.43 -22.07
CA ASP A 187 0.76 -16.19 -23.30
C ASP A 187 -0.68 -16.05 -23.79
N GLU A 188 -1.46 -17.13 -23.94
CA GLU A 188 -2.89 -17.09 -24.28
C GLU A 188 -3.81 -17.28 -23.07
N VAL A 189 -3.28 -17.20 -21.85
CA VAL A 189 -4.04 -17.39 -20.61
C VAL A 189 -4.81 -16.12 -20.26
N VAL A 190 -6.13 -16.21 -20.43
CA VAL A 190 -7.09 -15.21 -19.96
C VAL A 190 -7.71 -15.69 -18.67
N VAL A 191 -7.58 -14.91 -17.60
CA VAL A 191 -8.20 -15.18 -16.31
C VAL A 191 -9.42 -14.30 -16.10
N ARG A 192 -10.45 -14.87 -15.48
CA ARG A 192 -11.65 -14.15 -15.07
C ARG A 192 -11.52 -13.74 -13.61
N VAL A 193 -11.52 -12.43 -13.35
CA VAL A 193 -11.21 -11.84 -12.05
C VAL A 193 -12.43 -11.09 -11.53
N LYS A 194 -12.85 -11.37 -10.30
CA LYS A 194 -14.03 -10.73 -9.71
C LYS A 194 -13.83 -9.21 -9.57
N ALA A 195 -14.77 -8.39 -10.05
CA ALA A 195 -14.61 -6.93 -10.08
C ALA A 195 -14.64 -6.27 -8.69
N VAL A 196 -15.30 -6.92 -7.73
CA VAL A 196 -15.38 -6.46 -6.35
C VAL A 196 -14.85 -7.56 -5.44
N SER A 197 -13.70 -7.29 -4.81
CA SER A 197 -13.05 -8.21 -3.87
C SER A 197 -13.96 -8.46 -2.67
N SER A 198 -13.93 -9.68 -2.13
CA SER A 198 -14.65 -10.04 -0.90
C SER A 198 -13.81 -9.94 0.37
N VAL A 199 -12.52 -9.63 0.25
CA VAL A 199 -11.55 -9.60 1.36
C VAL A 199 -11.88 -8.48 2.34
N ARG A 200 -11.70 -8.72 3.63
CA ARG A 200 -11.94 -7.73 4.70
C ARG A 200 -10.62 -7.27 5.31
N ALA A 201 -10.68 -6.11 5.96
CA ALA A 201 -9.56 -5.67 6.79
C ALA A 201 -9.27 -6.67 7.90
N GLU A 202 -8.00 -6.78 8.27
CA GLU A 202 -7.54 -7.65 9.35
C GLU A 202 -6.51 -6.93 10.21
N HIS A 203 -6.47 -7.24 11.50
CA HIS A 203 -5.39 -6.84 12.41
C HIS A 203 -4.94 -8.03 13.25
N SER A 204 -3.63 -8.18 13.41
CA SER A 204 -3.02 -9.20 14.26
C SER A 204 -3.11 -8.82 15.74
N TYR A 205 -3.70 -9.66 16.59
CA TYR A 205 -3.71 -9.54 18.06
C TYR A 205 -3.31 -10.87 18.75
N PHE A 206 -3.04 -10.83 20.07
CA PHE A 206 -2.71 -11.92 21.01
C PHE A 206 -3.25 -13.33 20.69
N GLY A 207 -4.50 -13.43 20.21
CA GLY A 207 -5.22 -14.69 20.01
C GLY A 207 -5.62 -15.00 18.57
N GLY A 208 -5.21 -14.18 17.60
CA GLY A 208 -5.56 -14.34 16.19
C GLY A 208 -5.82 -13.02 15.47
N TYR A 209 -6.60 -13.09 14.41
CA TYR A 209 -6.92 -11.94 13.57
C TYR A 209 -8.32 -11.41 13.88
N GLU A 210 -8.43 -10.09 14.00
CA GLU A 210 -9.71 -9.40 14.09
C GLU A 210 -10.04 -8.72 12.76
N GLY A 211 -11.32 -8.72 12.37
CA GLY A 211 -11.79 -8.13 11.11
C GLY A 211 -11.86 -6.60 11.12
N MET A 212 -10.79 -5.93 11.58
CA MET A 212 -10.73 -4.49 11.81
C MET A 212 -9.35 -3.94 11.44
N PHE A 213 -9.30 -2.71 10.93
CA PHE A 213 -8.09 -1.95 10.66
C PHE A 213 -7.83 -0.94 11.76
N ILE A 214 -6.64 -0.98 12.35
CA ILE A 214 -6.22 -0.05 13.40
C ILE A 214 -5.60 1.18 12.74
N ASN A 215 -6.35 2.27 12.75
CA ASN A 215 -5.91 3.55 12.22
C ASN A 215 -5.56 4.58 13.31
N SER A 216 -5.59 4.20 14.59
CA SER A 216 -5.28 5.08 15.72
C SER A 216 -3.80 5.05 16.16
N LEU A 217 -2.90 4.55 15.29
CA LEU A 217 -1.46 4.40 15.59
C LEU A 217 -0.76 5.72 15.94
N VAL A 218 -1.37 6.88 15.73
CA VAL A 218 -0.86 8.15 16.26
C VAL A 218 -1.97 8.80 17.10
N PRO A 219 -1.77 8.98 18.42
CA PRO A 219 -2.80 9.55 19.30
C PRO A 219 -3.34 10.88 18.76
N GLY A 220 -4.66 10.96 18.59
CA GLY A 220 -5.33 12.16 18.07
C GLY A 220 -5.22 12.37 16.55
N CYS A 221 -4.60 11.45 15.81
CA CYS A 221 -4.50 11.50 14.34
C CYS A 221 -4.89 10.15 13.71
N PRO A 222 -6.18 9.76 13.79
CA PRO A 222 -6.70 8.66 12.97
C PRO A 222 -6.48 8.96 11.49
N PHE A 223 -6.21 7.93 10.69
CA PHE A 223 -6.00 8.06 9.24
C PHE A 223 -6.89 7.12 8.43
N SER A 224 -7.17 7.46 7.17
CA SER A 224 -7.88 6.60 6.23
C SER A 224 -6.98 6.26 5.05
N ILE A 225 -7.32 5.19 4.34
CA ILE A 225 -6.54 4.71 3.19
C ILE A 225 -7.50 4.36 2.05
N ASN A 226 -7.22 4.95 0.90
CA ASN A 226 -7.85 4.61 -0.36
C ASN A 226 -6.80 3.96 -1.27
N LEU A 227 -7.08 2.74 -1.72
CA LEU A 227 -6.24 2.05 -2.70
C LEU A 227 -6.78 2.30 -4.10
N CYS A 228 -6.15 3.25 -4.79
CA CYS A 228 -6.39 3.51 -6.20
C CYS A 228 -7.88 3.73 -6.55
N LEU A 229 -8.54 2.80 -7.24
CA LEU A 229 -9.94 2.91 -7.65
C LEU A 229 -10.92 3.07 -6.48
N ASP A 230 -10.58 2.58 -5.28
CA ASP A 230 -11.38 2.81 -4.07
C ASP A 230 -11.59 4.30 -3.80
N TYR A 231 -10.63 5.16 -4.16
CA TYR A 231 -10.78 6.61 -4.02
C TYR A 231 -11.94 7.20 -4.82
N ALA A 232 -12.29 6.59 -5.95
CA ALA A 232 -13.37 7.07 -6.82
C ALA A 232 -14.69 6.35 -6.54
N GLU A 233 -14.64 5.04 -6.28
CA GLU A 233 -15.82 4.18 -6.25
C GLU A 233 -16.38 3.90 -4.84
N LEU A 234 -15.53 3.93 -3.81
CA LEU A 234 -15.95 3.61 -2.46
C LEU A 234 -16.90 4.68 -1.93
N LYS A 235 -18.08 4.26 -1.47
CA LYS A 235 -19.07 5.18 -0.90
C LYS A 235 -18.73 5.51 0.55
N ASP A 236 -19.06 6.73 0.96
CA ASP A 236 -18.94 7.15 2.35
C ASP A 236 -19.69 6.18 3.27
N GLY A 237 -19.01 5.71 4.32
CA GLY A 237 -19.58 4.78 5.31
C GLY A 237 -19.58 3.30 4.90
N GLU A 238 -19.22 2.96 3.65
CA GLU A 238 -19.30 1.58 3.14
C GLU A 238 -18.43 0.60 3.97
N ARG A 239 -17.30 1.09 4.49
CA ARG A 239 -16.32 0.29 5.23
C ARG A 239 -16.09 0.73 6.67
N ASP A 240 -17.00 1.52 7.24
CA ASP A 240 -16.87 2.03 8.62
C ASP A 240 -16.81 0.91 9.67
N LYS A 241 -17.36 -0.27 9.36
CA LYS A 241 -17.30 -1.45 10.24
C LYS A 241 -15.96 -2.17 10.23
N GLU A 242 -15.11 -1.86 9.25
CA GLU A 242 -13.78 -2.47 9.08
C GLU A 242 -12.67 -1.56 9.62
N ILE A 243 -12.98 -0.38 10.15
CA ILE A 243 -11.99 0.60 10.65
C ILE A 243 -12.29 0.98 12.09
N GLU A 244 -11.25 1.15 12.90
CA GLU A 244 -11.39 1.47 14.32
C GLU A 244 -12.02 2.85 14.55
N LEU A 245 -11.51 3.89 13.88
CA LEU A 245 -11.99 5.27 14.01
C LEU A 245 -12.39 5.86 12.66
N THR A 246 -13.66 6.18 12.49
CA THR A 246 -14.20 6.76 11.24
C THR A 246 -13.86 8.24 11.05
N GLY A 247 -13.47 8.94 12.12
CA GLY A 247 -13.15 10.37 12.12
C GLY A 247 -11.71 10.70 11.68
N ALA A 248 -11.25 10.15 10.56
CA ALA A 248 -9.89 10.34 10.06
C ALA A 248 -9.52 11.82 9.89
N LYS A 249 -8.25 12.16 10.18
CA LYS A 249 -7.63 13.48 10.01
C LYS A 249 -6.75 13.55 8.76
N ILE A 250 -6.19 12.41 8.37
CA ILE A 250 -5.32 12.26 7.21
C ILE A 250 -5.88 11.16 6.33
N ASP A 251 -5.99 11.40 5.02
CA ASP A 251 -6.33 10.38 4.03
C ASP A 251 -5.11 10.04 3.17
N PHE A 252 -4.81 8.76 2.99
CA PHE A 252 -3.73 8.29 2.14
C PHE A 252 -4.31 7.64 0.88
N LEU A 253 -4.10 8.29 -0.26
CA LEU A 253 -4.31 7.72 -1.58
C LEU A 253 -3.03 7.00 -2.01
N ILE A 254 -3.00 5.68 -1.82
CA ILE A 254 -1.93 4.82 -2.33
C ILE A 254 -2.37 4.31 -3.70
N ALA A 255 -1.66 4.70 -4.75
CA ALA A 255 -2.15 4.63 -6.11
C ALA A 255 -1.11 4.12 -7.11
N CYS A 256 -1.63 3.71 -8.26
CA CYS A 256 -0.91 3.58 -9.51
C CYS A 256 -1.80 4.17 -10.63
N GLY A 257 -1.62 5.44 -10.96
CA GLY A 257 -2.35 6.15 -12.02
C GLY A 257 -3.55 6.96 -11.56
N MET A 258 -3.94 6.86 -10.28
CA MET A 258 -5.01 7.67 -9.71
C MET A 258 -4.47 9.04 -9.25
N LYS A 259 -5.08 10.11 -9.73
CA LYS A 259 -4.78 11.50 -9.33
C LYS A 259 -5.76 11.98 -8.28
N PHE A 260 -5.38 13.02 -7.52
CA PHE A 260 -6.36 13.71 -6.70
C PHE A 260 -7.44 14.36 -7.55
N ASN A 261 -8.68 14.22 -7.11
CA ASN A 261 -9.80 14.97 -7.65
C ASN A 261 -10.01 16.23 -6.81
N TYR A 262 -9.49 17.36 -7.28
CA TYR A 262 -9.63 18.67 -6.63
C TYR A 262 -11.08 19.16 -6.50
N GLY A 263 -12.02 18.56 -7.24
CA GLY A 263 -13.45 18.82 -7.11
C GLY A 263 -14.19 17.88 -6.16
N LYS A 264 -13.55 16.81 -5.67
CA LYS A 264 -14.15 15.86 -4.72
C LYS A 264 -14.40 16.56 -3.38
N LEU A 265 -15.59 16.34 -2.81
CA LEU A 265 -15.87 16.70 -1.43
C LEU A 265 -15.45 15.53 -0.54
N HIS A 266 -14.51 15.79 0.36
CA HIS A 266 -14.00 14.85 1.33
C HIS A 266 -14.75 14.96 2.67
N PRO A 267 -14.70 13.92 3.53
CA PRO A 267 -15.16 14.03 4.91
C PRO A 267 -14.60 15.26 5.63
N SER A 268 -15.46 15.98 6.34
CA SER A 268 -15.09 17.24 7.01
C SER A 268 -14.09 17.07 8.16
N SER A 269 -13.86 15.84 8.62
CA SER A 269 -12.84 15.52 9.62
C SER A 269 -11.42 15.58 9.07
N LEU A 270 -11.26 15.42 7.74
CA LEU A 270 -9.96 15.41 7.09
C LEU A 270 -9.36 16.81 7.04
N GLN A 271 -8.08 16.87 7.39
CA GLN A 271 -7.26 18.08 7.39
C GLN A 271 -6.19 18.02 6.30
N TYR A 272 -5.73 16.81 5.95
CA TYR A 272 -4.74 16.58 4.91
C TYR A 272 -5.07 15.33 4.10
N ALA A 273 -4.65 15.32 2.83
CA ALA A 273 -4.62 14.12 2.01
C ALA A 273 -3.23 13.98 1.38
N ILE A 274 -2.75 12.74 1.29
CA ILE A 274 -1.44 12.39 0.75
C ILE A 274 -1.65 11.40 -0.37
N ARG A 275 -1.06 11.69 -1.53
CA ARG A 275 -1.04 10.79 -2.68
C ARG A 275 0.37 10.25 -2.87
N ASN A 276 0.48 8.93 -2.95
CA ASN A 276 1.69 8.25 -3.38
C ASN A 276 1.33 7.39 -4.60
N ASP A 277 1.73 7.86 -5.77
CA ASP A 277 1.41 7.28 -7.07
C ASP A 277 2.64 6.58 -7.67
N GLY A 278 2.48 5.31 -8.03
CA GLY A 278 3.51 4.49 -8.68
C GLY A 278 3.44 4.46 -10.21
N ALA A 279 2.49 5.15 -10.85
CA ALA A 279 2.40 5.17 -12.31
C ALA A 279 3.46 6.06 -12.95
N GLY A 280 3.86 5.74 -14.19
CA GLY A 280 4.89 6.49 -14.91
C GLY A 280 6.23 6.46 -14.18
N ASP A 281 6.75 7.64 -13.82
CA ASP A 281 7.97 7.81 -13.01
C ASP A 281 7.67 7.94 -11.50
N GLY A 282 6.42 7.71 -11.11
CA GLY A 282 5.88 7.97 -9.78
C GLY A 282 5.69 9.46 -9.48
N GLU A 283 4.79 9.76 -8.55
CA GLU A 283 4.50 11.11 -8.09
C GLU A 283 4.04 11.12 -6.63
N CYS A 284 4.45 12.13 -5.86
CA CYS A 284 4.04 12.30 -4.47
C CYS A 284 3.48 13.70 -4.28
N GLU A 285 2.33 13.78 -3.60
CA GLU A 285 1.61 15.03 -3.41
C GLU A 285 0.97 15.07 -2.03
N VAL A 286 1.07 16.21 -1.35
CA VAL A 286 0.42 16.45 -0.05
C VAL A 286 -0.43 17.69 -0.18
N VAL A 287 -1.70 17.59 0.21
CA VAL A 287 -2.65 18.70 0.14
C VAL A 287 -3.32 18.95 1.48
N LYS A 288 -3.65 20.21 1.75
CA LYS A 288 -4.44 20.64 2.90
C LYS A 288 -5.90 20.69 2.51
N LEU A 289 -6.77 20.27 3.43
CA LEU A 289 -8.21 20.34 3.30
C LEU A 289 -8.82 21.28 4.34
N GLU A 290 -9.85 22.01 3.92
CA GLU A 290 -10.71 22.81 4.78
C GLU A 290 -12.18 22.57 4.39
N ALA A 291 -13.02 22.24 5.37
CA ALA A 291 -14.43 21.88 5.14
C ALA A 291 -14.62 20.83 4.01
N GLY A 292 -13.73 19.83 3.96
CA GLY A 292 -13.77 18.75 2.98
C GLY A 292 -13.25 19.13 1.58
N ARG A 293 -12.70 20.32 1.37
CA ARG A 293 -12.17 20.74 0.06
C ARG A 293 -10.66 20.90 0.10
N ILE A 294 -9.99 20.50 -0.97
CA ILE A 294 -8.56 20.78 -1.14
C ILE A 294 -8.39 22.29 -1.37
N VAL A 295 -7.59 22.94 -0.52
CA VAL A 295 -7.38 24.40 -0.57
C VAL A 295 -5.96 24.81 -0.97
N SER A 296 -4.97 23.94 -0.74
CA SER A 296 -3.59 24.23 -1.07
C SER A 296 -2.73 22.96 -1.11
N VAL A 297 -1.68 22.99 -1.93
CA VAL A 297 -0.60 21.99 -1.87
C VAL A 297 0.34 22.35 -0.71
N VAL A 298 0.73 21.34 0.08
CA VAL A 298 1.76 21.44 1.11
C VAL A 298 3.12 21.18 0.45
N PRO A 299 4.08 22.12 0.51
CA PRO A 299 5.40 21.90 -0.06
C PRO A 299 6.10 20.71 0.57
N ALA A 300 6.63 19.82 -0.28
CA ALA A 300 7.50 18.73 0.15
C ALA A 300 8.96 19.06 -0.18
N LEU A 301 9.85 18.80 0.78
CA LEU A 301 11.28 18.75 0.55
C LEU A 301 11.61 17.47 -0.21
N VAL A 302 12.28 17.62 -1.36
CA VAL A 302 12.90 16.49 -2.07
C VAL A 302 14.24 16.22 -1.37
N ILE A 303 14.32 15.14 -0.58
CA ILE A 303 15.56 14.75 0.12
C ILE A 303 16.57 14.23 -0.90
N ASP A 304 16.09 13.40 -1.81
CA ASP A 304 16.76 12.94 -3.02
C ASP A 304 15.70 12.64 -4.09
N ASP A 305 16.14 12.28 -5.30
CA ASP A 305 15.27 12.12 -6.48
C ASP A 305 14.07 11.17 -6.30
N SER A 306 14.09 10.30 -5.28
CA SER A 306 13.01 9.35 -5.00
C SER A 306 12.39 9.46 -3.62
N LEU A 307 12.76 10.45 -2.79
CA LEU A 307 12.23 10.59 -1.42
C LEU A 307 11.76 12.01 -1.13
N HIS A 308 10.45 12.13 -0.91
CA HIS A 308 9.79 13.39 -0.59
C HIS A 308 9.40 13.42 0.88
N LEU A 309 9.58 14.57 1.52
CA LEU A 309 9.29 14.78 2.94
C LEU A 309 8.49 16.08 3.14
N ALA A 310 7.29 15.97 3.72
CA ALA A 310 6.43 17.11 4.05
C ALA A 310 6.12 17.14 5.55
N ALA A 311 5.82 18.33 6.07
CA ALA A 311 5.37 18.55 7.44
C ALA A 311 3.91 18.97 7.45
N VAL A 312 3.08 18.30 8.26
CA VAL A 312 1.66 18.63 8.43
C VAL A 312 1.32 18.85 9.90
N HIS A 313 0.46 19.83 10.18
CA HIS A 313 0.04 20.17 11.53
C HIS A 313 -1.41 19.76 11.74
N ILE A 314 -1.60 18.72 12.57
CA ILE A 314 -2.89 18.17 12.93
C ILE A 314 -3.46 18.92 14.13
N THR A 315 -4.70 19.41 14.00
CA THR A 315 -5.46 20.05 15.08
C THR A 315 -6.40 19.07 15.76
#